data_AF-A0A1T4WDH3-F1
#
_entry.id   AF-A0A1T4WDH3-F1
#
_cell.length_a   1.000
_cell.length_b   1.000
_cell.length_c   1.000
_cell.angle_alpha   90.00
_cell.angle_beta   90.00
_cell.angle_gamma   90.00
#
_symmetry.space_group_name_H-M   'P 1'
#
loop_
_entity.id
_entity.type
_entity.pdbx_description
1 polymer ?
#
loop_
_entity_poly.entity_id
_entity_poly.type
_entity_poly.pdbx_seq_one_letter_code
_entity_poly.pdbx_strand_id
1 'polypeptide(L)'
;MSYVSPIQQKQSIVDLLKDKPSNVPLSEKDVAAFSKALAPPLQLAETTVIELIDGGPGHAALHIDDGKGSPFLYDPAGSYMPKNGVRSSDLMSGEDASLANYTKFWQDRKDTVHLHKLDTTPAQEQAIMKRAEQIGSVPAPLCASSVSKALDGVCGIEGSIWPSTLGENAEHANCK
;
A
#
# COMPACT_ATOMS: atom_id res chain seq x y z
N MET A 1 5.46 -31.15 -4.80
CA MET A 1 4.59 -30.40 -3.88
C MET A 1 3.48 -29.78 -4.71
N SER A 2 2.25 -30.26 -4.57
CA SER A 2 1.13 -29.82 -5.41
C SER A 2 0.48 -28.59 -4.79
N TYR A 3 0.47 -27.46 -5.50
CA TYR A 3 -0.21 -26.24 -5.09
C TYR A 3 -1.72 -26.45 -5.21
N VAL A 4 -2.43 -26.40 -4.09
CA VAL A 4 -3.90 -26.46 -4.07
C VAL A 4 -4.43 -25.04 -4.13
N SER A 5 -5.22 -24.73 -5.15
CA SER A 5 -5.78 -23.40 -5.30
C SER A 5 -6.68 -23.03 -4.10
N PRO A 6 -6.75 -21.75 -3.70
CA PRO A 6 -7.60 -21.29 -2.59
C PRO A 6 -9.09 -21.64 -2.78
N ILE A 7 -9.53 -21.75 -4.04
CA ILE A 7 -10.91 -22.12 -4.40
C ILE A 7 -11.16 -23.60 -4.11
N GLN A 8 -10.23 -24.50 -4.46
CA GLN A 8 -10.36 -25.92 -4.13
C GLN A 8 -10.32 -26.19 -2.63
N GLN A 9 -9.55 -25.41 -1.88
CA GLN A 9 -9.50 -25.51 -0.42
C GLN A 9 -10.83 -25.07 0.23
N LYS A 10 -11.46 -24.00 -0.28
CA LYS A 10 -12.81 -23.58 0.15
C LYS A 10 -13.87 -24.64 -0.15
N GLN A 11 -13.83 -25.25 -1.32
CA GLN A 11 -14.81 -26.26 -1.73
C GLN A 11 -14.73 -27.54 -0.86
N SER A 12 -13.52 -27.99 -0.56
CA SER A 12 -13.28 -29.17 0.31
C SER A 12 -13.84 -29.00 1.72
N ILE A 13 -13.80 -27.80 2.28
CA ILE A 13 -14.33 -27.51 3.63
C ILE A 13 -15.87 -27.48 3.63
N VAL A 14 -16.47 -26.96 2.56
CA VAL A 14 -17.94 -26.97 2.39
C VAL A 14 -18.47 -28.40 2.26
N ASP A 15 -17.74 -29.26 1.57
CA ASP A 15 -18.14 -30.67 1.42
C ASP A 15 -17.97 -31.48 2.73
N LEU A 16 -16.98 -31.15 3.57
CA LEU A 16 -16.83 -31.71 4.92
C LEU A 16 -17.98 -31.33 5.90
N LEU A 17 -18.75 -30.29 5.58
CA LEU A 17 -19.88 -29.84 6.39
C LEU A 17 -21.22 -30.47 5.98
N LYS A 18 -21.35 -30.97 4.73
CA LYS A 18 -22.58 -31.60 4.26
C LYS A 18 -22.85 -32.96 4.93
N ASP A 19 -21.79 -33.64 5.38
CA ASP A 19 -21.87 -34.98 5.98
C ASP A 19 -21.89 -34.99 7.52
N LYS A 20 -21.74 -33.83 8.19
CA LYS A 20 -21.76 -33.78 9.66
C LYS A 20 -23.19 -33.49 10.19
N PRO A 21 -23.74 -34.33 11.08
CA PRO A 21 -25.06 -34.09 11.66
C PRO A 21 -25.05 -32.80 12.50
N SER A 22 -26.09 -31.97 12.36
CA SER A 22 -26.24 -30.60 12.88
C SER A 22 -26.15 -30.42 14.41
N ASN A 23 -25.95 -31.50 15.17
CA ASN A 23 -26.03 -31.51 16.63
C ASN A 23 -24.71 -31.86 17.33
N VAL A 24 -23.57 -31.83 16.61
CA VAL A 24 -22.24 -32.02 17.22
C VAL A 24 -21.56 -30.65 17.38
N PRO A 25 -21.20 -30.23 18.61
CA PRO A 25 -20.41 -29.03 18.82
C PRO A 25 -19.10 -29.14 18.04
N LEU A 26 -18.83 -28.15 17.17
CA LEU A 26 -17.56 -28.06 16.45
C LEU A 26 -16.42 -28.00 17.48
N SER A 27 -15.37 -28.80 17.26
CA SER A 27 -14.24 -28.80 18.19
C SER A 27 -13.55 -27.42 18.17
N GLU A 28 -12.90 -27.03 19.26
CA GLU A 28 -12.14 -25.77 19.33
C GLU A 28 -11.11 -25.65 18.19
N LYS A 29 -10.57 -26.78 17.74
CA LYS A 29 -9.65 -26.86 16.59
C LYS A 29 -10.34 -26.54 15.26
N ASP A 30 -11.57 -27.00 15.07
CA ASP A 30 -12.36 -26.70 13.89
C ASP A 30 -12.72 -25.21 13.88
N VAL A 31 -13.17 -24.65 15.00
CA VAL A 31 -13.49 -23.21 15.13
C VAL A 31 -12.27 -22.34 14.86
N ALA A 32 -11.09 -22.69 15.37
CA ALA A 32 -9.85 -21.96 15.10
C ALA A 32 -9.45 -22.02 13.62
N ALA A 33 -9.61 -23.17 12.96
CA ALA A 33 -9.34 -23.31 11.53
C ALA A 33 -10.32 -22.51 10.66
N PHE A 34 -11.61 -22.49 11.03
CA PHE A 34 -12.64 -21.69 10.36
C PHE A 34 -12.40 -20.19 10.54
N SER A 35 -12.13 -19.71 11.76
CA SER A 35 -11.81 -18.29 12.00
C SER A 35 -10.59 -17.83 11.22
N LYS A 36 -9.58 -18.70 11.07
CA LYS A 36 -8.39 -18.42 10.26
C LYS A 36 -8.69 -18.41 8.75
N ALA A 37 -9.65 -19.21 8.28
CA ALA A 37 -10.07 -19.27 6.88
C ALA A 37 -11.12 -18.21 6.48
N LEU A 38 -11.87 -17.69 7.46
CA LEU A 38 -12.89 -16.65 7.32
C LEU A 38 -12.39 -15.25 7.70
N ALA A 39 -11.15 -15.14 8.21
CA ALA A 39 -10.49 -13.85 8.27
C ALA A 39 -10.63 -13.19 6.88
N PRO A 40 -11.07 -11.91 6.80
CA PRO A 40 -11.11 -11.20 5.52
C PRO A 40 -9.79 -11.47 4.81
N PRO A 41 -9.79 -11.70 3.47
CA PRO A 41 -8.55 -11.96 2.75
C PRO A 41 -7.57 -10.91 3.23
N LEU A 42 -6.46 -11.35 3.85
CA LEU A 42 -5.43 -10.47 4.38
C LEU A 42 -5.25 -9.41 3.31
N GLN A 43 -5.70 -8.19 3.57
CA GLN A 43 -5.35 -7.07 2.69
C GLN A 43 -3.84 -7.07 2.80
N LEU A 44 -3.21 -7.64 1.79
CA LEU A 44 -1.77 -7.74 1.71
C LEU A 44 -1.33 -6.30 1.75
N ALA A 45 -0.45 -6.01 2.69
CA ALA A 45 0.04 -4.68 2.85
C ALA A 45 0.65 -4.24 1.51
N GLU A 46 0.26 -3.07 1.03
CA GLU A 46 0.54 -2.59 -0.31
C GLU A 46 1.25 -1.25 -0.22
N THR A 47 2.55 -1.24 -0.53
CA THR A 47 3.27 0.00 -0.78
C THR A 47 3.08 0.40 -2.24
N THR A 48 2.74 1.66 -2.49
CA THR A 48 2.54 2.20 -3.84
C THR A 48 3.36 3.47 -3.99
N VAL A 49 4.28 3.48 -4.94
CA VAL A 49 4.92 4.71 -5.43
C VAL A 49 3.98 5.36 -6.43
N ILE A 50 3.70 6.64 -6.22
CA ILE A 50 2.77 7.40 -7.05
C ILE A 50 3.59 8.38 -7.89
N GLU A 51 3.52 8.24 -9.21
CA GLU A 51 4.06 9.19 -10.17
C GLU A 51 2.92 10.03 -10.75
N LEU A 52 3.09 11.35 -10.76
CA LEU A 52 2.20 12.29 -11.42
C LEU A 52 2.91 12.94 -12.60
N ILE A 53 2.22 12.95 -13.74
CA ILE A 53 2.65 13.65 -14.95
C ILE A 53 1.68 14.82 -15.19
N ASP A 54 2.20 16.03 -15.02
CA ASP A 54 1.48 17.31 -15.06
C ASP A 54 1.88 18.20 -16.27
N GLY A 55 2.61 17.63 -17.24
CA GLY A 55 3.20 18.37 -18.36
C GLY A 55 4.43 19.21 -18.00
N GLY A 56 4.88 19.15 -16.74
CA GLY A 56 6.07 19.79 -16.21
C GLY A 56 7.06 18.77 -15.60
N PRO A 57 7.74 19.10 -14.48
CA PRO A 57 8.70 18.21 -13.85
C PRO A 57 8.07 16.98 -13.17
N GLY A 58 6.74 16.91 -13.12
CA GLY A 58 5.99 15.85 -12.44
C GLY A 58 6.02 15.96 -10.92
N HIS A 59 5.39 15.00 -10.26
CA HIS A 59 5.38 14.90 -8.81
C HIS A 59 5.43 13.45 -8.34
N ALA A 60 5.97 13.22 -7.15
CA ALA A 60 6.09 11.89 -6.57
C ALA A 60 5.53 11.87 -5.14
N ALA A 61 4.78 10.83 -4.83
CA ALA A 61 4.26 10.55 -3.51
C ALA A 61 4.37 9.06 -3.19
N LEU A 62 4.12 8.72 -1.93
CA LEU A 62 4.15 7.35 -1.45
C LEU A 62 2.92 7.04 -0.63
N HIS A 63 2.26 5.92 -0.93
CA HIS A 63 1.16 5.40 -0.16
C HIS A 63 1.50 4.01 0.39
N ILE A 64 1.09 3.72 1.62
CA ILE A 64 1.21 2.41 2.25
C ILE A 64 -0.15 2.08 2.87
N ASP A 65 -0.78 1.01 2.43
CA ASP A 65 -1.93 0.42 3.13
C ASP A 65 -1.47 -0.86 3.81
N ASP A 66 -1.43 -0.88 5.14
CA ASP A 66 -0.97 -2.04 5.91
C ASP A 66 -2.09 -3.08 6.18
N GLY A 67 -3.26 -2.88 5.58
CA GLY A 67 -4.44 -3.75 5.75
C GLY A 67 -5.08 -3.66 7.13
N LYS A 68 -4.61 -2.77 8.02
CA LYS A 68 -5.16 -2.57 9.38
C LYS A 68 -6.15 -1.40 9.46
N GLY A 69 -6.50 -0.80 8.32
CA GLY A 69 -7.46 0.30 8.24
C GLY A 69 -6.87 1.66 8.64
N SER A 70 -5.55 1.81 8.61
CA SER A 70 -4.86 3.08 8.83
C SER A 70 -3.81 3.30 7.75
N PRO A 71 -4.22 3.55 6.49
CA PRO A 71 -3.27 3.81 5.42
C PRO A 71 -2.44 5.05 5.76
N PHE A 72 -1.26 5.09 5.19
CA PHE A 72 -0.28 6.15 5.33
C PHE A 72 0.00 6.74 3.96
N LEU A 73 0.02 8.07 3.89
CA LEU A 73 0.32 8.79 2.66
C LEU A 73 1.37 9.86 2.97
N TYR A 74 2.46 9.82 2.22
CA TYR A 74 3.52 10.80 2.26
C TYR A 74 3.56 11.55 0.91
N ASP A 75 3.23 12.83 0.95
CA ASP A 75 3.10 13.72 -0.22
C ASP A 75 4.09 14.92 -0.13
N PRO A 76 5.42 14.65 -0.11
CA PRO A 76 6.42 15.69 0.14
C PRO A 76 6.39 16.78 -0.91
N ALA A 77 6.29 18.05 -0.49
CA ALA A 77 6.14 19.20 -1.40
C ALA A 77 4.86 19.18 -2.25
N GLY A 78 3.91 18.27 -1.97
CA GLY A 78 2.69 18.14 -2.75
C GLY A 78 1.61 19.13 -2.36
N SER A 79 0.56 19.19 -3.18
CA SER A 79 -0.56 20.13 -3.00
C SER A 79 -1.86 19.45 -2.56
N TYR A 80 -1.83 18.13 -2.36
CA TYR A 80 -3.02 17.41 -1.94
C TYR A 80 -3.48 17.93 -0.57
N MET A 81 -4.80 18.15 -0.47
CA MET A 81 -5.46 18.58 0.75
C MET A 81 -6.59 17.59 1.04
N PRO A 82 -6.46 16.77 2.08
CA PRO A 82 -7.45 15.75 2.37
C PRO A 82 -8.74 16.39 2.91
N LYS A 83 -9.84 15.64 2.90
CA LYS A 83 -11.19 16.16 3.19
C LYS A 83 -11.32 16.70 4.62
N ASN A 84 -10.70 16.05 5.60
CA ASN A 84 -10.71 16.53 6.98
C ASN A 84 -9.58 17.53 7.25
N GLY A 85 -8.74 17.80 6.25
CA GLY A 85 -7.69 18.82 6.25
C GLY A 85 -6.49 18.53 7.15
N VAL A 86 -6.38 17.33 7.73
CA VAL A 86 -5.27 16.99 8.63
C VAL A 86 -4.07 16.54 7.80
N ARG A 87 -3.11 17.46 7.64
CA ARG A 87 -1.79 17.20 7.05
C ARG A 87 -0.74 17.67 8.04
N SER A 88 0.11 16.76 8.51
CA SER A 88 1.23 17.09 9.42
C SER A 88 2.53 16.77 8.71
N SER A 89 3.34 17.78 8.41
CA SER A 89 4.63 17.60 7.74
C SER A 89 4.55 16.79 6.44
N ASP A 90 3.51 17.02 5.63
CA ASP A 90 3.21 16.30 4.37
C ASP A 90 2.86 14.82 4.53
N LEU A 91 2.60 14.40 5.77
CA LEU A 91 2.16 13.07 6.14
C LEU A 91 0.67 13.10 6.47
N MET A 92 -0.02 12.06 6.04
CA MET A 92 -1.44 11.83 6.27
C MET A 92 -1.62 10.38 6.71
N SER A 93 -2.69 10.13 7.47
CA SER A 93 -3.02 8.81 7.99
C SER A 93 -4.52 8.57 7.98
N GLY A 94 -4.95 7.31 7.95
CA GLY A 94 -6.37 6.97 8.05
C GLY A 94 -7.15 7.44 6.83
N GLU A 95 -8.36 7.99 7.04
CA GLU A 95 -9.22 8.44 5.93
C GLU A 95 -8.58 9.52 5.05
N ASP A 96 -7.72 10.36 5.64
CA ASP A 96 -7.01 11.43 4.93
C ASP A 96 -5.87 10.90 4.03
N ALA A 97 -5.44 9.65 4.24
CA ALA A 97 -4.45 8.95 3.41
C ALA A 97 -5.08 8.08 2.33
N SER A 98 -6.36 8.27 1.99
CA SER A 98 -7.05 7.48 0.97
C SER A 98 -6.41 7.65 -0.42
N LEU A 99 -5.79 6.58 -0.95
CA LEU A 99 -5.23 6.54 -2.30
C LEU A 99 -6.27 6.91 -3.38
N ALA A 100 -7.52 6.50 -3.19
CA ALA A 100 -8.61 6.80 -4.12
C ALA A 100 -8.91 8.31 -4.15
N ASN A 101 -9.00 8.96 -2.99
CA ASN A 101 -9.22 10.40 -2.92
C ASN A 101 -8.02 11.19 -3.44
N TYR A 102 -6.79 10.73 -3.16
CA TYR A 102 -5.56 11.30 -3.68
C TYR A 102 -5.51 11.26 -5.21
N THR A 103 -5.72 10.07 -5.78
CA THR A 103 -5.73 9.85 -7.23
C THR A 103 -6.80 10.71 -7.90
N LYS A 104 -8.01 10.73 -7.34
CA LYS A 104 -9.11 11.55 -7.87
C LYS A 104 -8.76 13.05 -7.88
N PHE A 105 -8.15 13.56 -6.82
CA PHE A 105 -7.79 14.99 -6.76
C PHE A 105 -6.86 15.42 -7.90
N TRP A 106 -5.87 14.60 -8.24
CA TRP A 106 -4.93 14.90 -9.33
C TRP A 106 -5.56 14.68 -10.72
N GLN A 107 -6.35 13.62 -10.88
CA GLN A 107 -7.11 13.40 -12.12
C GLN A 107 -8.10 14.53 -12.42
N ASP A 108 -8.77 15.09 -11.39
CA ASP A 108 -9.66 16.24 -11.53
C ASP A 108 -8.91 17.49 -12.03
N ARG A 109 -7.60 17.59 -11.76
CA ARG A 109 -6.69 18.65 -12.26
C ARG A 109 -6.10 18.37 -13.64
N LYS A 110 -6.45 17.24 -14.27
CA LYS A 110 -5.96 16.77 -15.58
C LYS A 110 -4.54 16.20 -15.56
N ASP A 111 -4.03 15.84 -14.39
CA ASP A 111 -2.75 15.15 -14.29
C ASP A 111 -2.94 13.65 -14.57
N THR A 112 -1.92 13.02 -15.16
CA THR A 112 -1.90 11.56 -15.30
C THR A 112 -1.29 10.96 -14.05
N VAL A 113 -1.94 9.94 -13.50
CA VAL A 113 -1.52 9.24 -12.27
C VAL A 113 -1.06 7.83 -12.62
N HIS A 114 0.20 7.52 -12.34
CA HIS A 114 0.77 6.18 -12.41
C HIS A 114 1.00 5.63 -11.00
N LEU A 115 0.59 4.38 -10.78
CA LEU A 115 0.66 3.70 -9.49
C LEU A 115 1.55 2.48 -9.64
N HIS A 116 2.75 2.54 -9.05
CA HIS A 116 3.72 1.44 -9.07
C HIS A 116 3.65 0.72 -7.74
N LYS A 117 3.00 -0.44 -7.75
CA LYS A 117 2.80 -1.27 -6.56
C LYS A 117 4.05 -2.07 -6.26
N LEU A 118 4.40 -2.14 -4.98
CA LEU A 118 5.54 -2.86 -4.46
C LEU A 118 5.04 -3.94 -3.48
N ASP A 119 5.45 -5.19 -3.70
CA ASP A 119 5.14 -6.31 -2.81
C ASP A 119 6.05 -6.29 -1.56
N THR A 120 5.94 -5.22 -0.77
CA THR A 120 6.76 -5.01 0.44
C THR A 120 6.37 -5.94 1.58
N THR A 121 7.33 -6.21 2.46
CA THR A 121 7.07 -6.83 3.77
C THR A 121 6.62 -5.79 4.80
N PRO A 122 5.90 -6.19 5.87
CA PRO A 122 5.53 -5.29 6.95
C PRO A 122 6.72 -4.59 7.63
N ALA A 123 7.88 -5.25 7.68
CA ALA A 123 9.09 -4.65 8.24
C ALA A 123 9.66 -3.55 7.33
N GLN A 124 9.59 -3.73 6.02
CA GLN A 124 9.99 -2.69 5.05
C GLN A 124 9.05 -1.50 5.13
N GLU A 125 7.74 -1.72 5.17
CA GLU A 125 6.74 -0.66 5.31
C GLU A 125 6.99 0.21 6.55
N GLN A 126 7.19 -0.42 7.71
CA GLN A 126 7.53 0.30 8.94
C GLN A 126 8.82 1.11 8.81
N ALA A 127 9.84 0.56 8.13
CA ALA A 127 11.08 1.28 7.88
C ALA A 127 10.86 2.49 6.95
N ILE A 128 10.04 2.34 5.92
CA ILE A 128 9.69 3.42 4.98
C ILE A 128 8.91 4.52 5.70
N MET A 129 7.85 4.17 6.43
CA MET A 129 7.04 5.12 7.20
C MET A 129 7.92 5.91 8.17
N LYS A 130 8.78 5.21 8.94
CA LYS A 130 9.70 5.86 9.87
C LYS A 130 10.65 6.84 9.18
N ARG A 131 11.20 6.49 8.01
CA ARG A 131 12.06 7.41 7.25
C ARG A 131 11.28 8.60 6.71
N ALA A 132 10.07 8.39 6.19
CA ALA A 132 9.20 9.46 5.72
C ALA A 132 8.86 10.44 6.86
N GLU A 133 8.53 9.94 8.05
CA GLU A 133 8.32 10.75 9.26
C GLU A 133 9.57 11.56 9.65
N GLN A 134 10.76 10.97 9.55
CA GLN A 134 12.03 11.64 9.85
C GLN A 134 12.37 12.73 8.82
N ILE A 135 12.01 12.53 7.56
CA ILE A 135 12.25 13.51 6.49
C ILE A 135 11.23 14.66 6.59
N GLY A 136 9.95 14.35 6.78
CA GLY A 136 8.87 15.31 6.88
C GLY A 136 8.65 16.12 5.60
N SER A 137 8.11 17.33 5.75
CA SER A 137 7.87 18.26 4.64
C SER A 137 9.19 18.74 4.04
N VAL A 138 9.20 18.89 2.72
CA VAL A 138 10.32 19.47 1.98
C VAL A 138 9.81 20.54 1.02
N PRO A 139 10.63 21.54 0.64
CA PRO A 139 10.27 22.47 -0.41
C PRO A 139 10.24 21.78 -1.78
N ALA A 140 9.38 22.25 -2.67
CA ALA A 140 9.45 21.87 -4.09
C ALA A 140 10.80 22.29 -4.69
N PRO A 141 11.40 21.51 -5.62
CA PRO A 141 10.88 20.27 -6.25
C PRO A 141 11.48 18.98 -5.65
N LEU A 142 11.68 18.90 -4.32
CA LEU A 142 12.40 17.77 -3.70
C LEU A 142 11.55 16.50 -3.48
N CYS A 143 10.34 16.43 -4.06
CA CYS A 143 9.38 15.33 -3.82
C CYS A 143 9.98 13.95 -4.11
N ALA A 144 10.45 13.70 -5.34
CA ALA A 144 11.03 12.42 -5.74
C ALA A 144 12.30 12.08 -4.95
N SER A 145 13.13 13.07 -4.61
CA SER A 145 14.31 12.84 -3.76
C SER A 145 13.92 12.39 -2.35
N SER A 146 12.88 12.98 -1.77
CA SER A 146 12.38 12.59 -0.45
C SER A 146 11.72 11.21 -0.45
N VAL A 147 10.91 10.90 -1.47
CA VAL A 147 10.34 9.56 -1.64
C VAL A 147 11.45 8.51 -1.84
N SER A 148 12.46 8.83 -2.64
CA SER A 148 13.64 7.96 -2.82
C SER A 148 14.38 7.68 -1.52
N LYS A 149 14.56 8.69 -0.67
CA LYS A 149 15.16 8.52 0.66
C LYS A 149 14.29 7.69 1.59
N ALA A 150 12.97 7.80 1.50
CA ALA A 150 12.05 6.96 2.28
C ALA A 150 12.15 5.48 1.86
N LEU A 151 12.29 5.23 0.55
CA LEU A 151 12.44 3.91 -0.06
C LEU A 151 13.85 3.33 0.04
N ASP A 152 14.81 4.04 0.64
CA ASP A 152 16.22 3.61 0.66
C ASP A 152 16.41 2.20 1.23
N GLY A 153 17.11 1.36 0.46
CA GLY A 153 17.35 -0.06 0.78
C GLY A 153 16.12 -0.97 0.69
N VAL A 154 15.01 -0.52 0.09
CA VAL A 154 13.79 -1.33 -0.11
C VAL A 154 13.72 -1.83 -1.55
N CYS A 155 13.39 -3.11 -1.72
CA CYS A 155 13.18 -3.78 -3.02
C CYS A 155 14.26 -3.58 -4.10
N GLY A 156 15.48 -3.20 -3.71
CA GLY A 156 16.55 -2.88 -4.66
C GLY A 156 16.26 -1.65 -5.54
N ILE A 157 15.33 -0.78 -5.13
CA ILE A 157 14.95 0.40 -5.89
C ILE A 157 16.11 1.40 -5.89
N GLU A 158 16.53 1.82 -7.07
CA GLU A 158 17.45 2.93 -7.22
C GLU A 158 16.69 4.25 -7.04
N GLY A 159 17.16 5.10 -6.11
CA GLY A 159 16.56 6.41 -5.87
C GLY A 159 16.78 7.37 -7.04
N SER A 160 15.86 8.31 -7.23
CA SER A 160 15.94 9.36 -8.24
C SER A 160 15.43 10.72 -7.74
N ILE A 161 15.91 11.79 -8.35
CA ILE A 161 15.38 13.15 -8.17
C ILE A 161 14.25 13.47 -9.15
N TRP A 162 13.99 12.60 -10.12
CA TRP A 162 12.95 12.76 -11.13
C TRP A 162 11.80 11.78 -10.87
N PRO A 163 10.54 12.27 -10.78
CA PRO A 163 9.38 11.42 -10.55
C PRO A 163 9.26 10.25 -11.53
N SER A 164 9.40 10.50 -12.83
CA SER A 164 9.27 9.44 -13.84
C SER A 164 10.34 8.37 -13.77
N THR A 165 11.59 8.76 -13.51
CA THR A 165 12.66 7.77 -13.30
C THR A 165 12.43 6.98 -12.01
N LEU A 166 11.92 7.61 -10.95
CA LEU A 166 11.57 6.90 -9.72
C LEU A 166 10.43 5.91 -9.94
N GLY A 167 9.40 6.30 -10.71
CA GLY A 167 8.31 5.41 -11.12
C GLY A 167 8.81 4.21 -11.92
N GLU A 168 9.66 4.43 -12.93
CA GLU A 168 10.29 3.37 -13.72
C GLU A 168 11.15 2.42 -12.84
N ASN A 169 11.91 2.97 -11.90
CA ASN A 169 12.71 2.16 -10.97
C ASN A 169 11.84 1.34 -10.01
N ALA A 170 10.67 1.86 -9.63
CA ALA A 170 9.69 1.15 -8.81
C ALA A 170 8.97 0.04 -9.61
N GLU A 171 8.64 0.27 -10.88
CA GLU A 171 8.05 -0.74 -11.78
C GLU A 171 8.96 -1.97 -11.92
N HIS A 172 10.28 -1.75 -11.98
CA HIS A 172 11.28 -2.81 -12.10
C HIS A 172 11.80 -3.33 -10.75
N ALA A 173 11.20 -2.91 -9.64
CA ALA A 173 11.62 -3.32 -8.31
C ALA A 173 11.46 -4.83 -8.09
N ASN A 174 12.35 -5.42 -7.28
CA ASN A 174 12.28 -6.82 -6.92
C ASN A 174 12.06 -6.96 -5.42
N CYS A 175 10.78 -6.99 -5.03
CA CYS A 175 10.36 -7.19 -3.64
C CYS A 175 10.25 -8.69 -3.29
N LYS A 176 10.24 -9.03 -1.99
CA LYS A 176 10.27 -10.41 -1.48
C LYS A 176 9.23 -10.65 -0.40
#